data_AF-A0A7C1AGM8-F1
#
_entry.id   AF-A0A7C1AGM8-F1
#
_cell.length_a   1.000
_cell.length_b   1.000
_cell.length_c   1.000
_cell.angle_alpha   90.00
_cell.angle_beta   90.00
_cell.angle_gamma   90.00
#
_symmetry.space_group_name_H-M   'P 1'
#
loop_
_entity.id
_entity.type
_entity.pdbx_description
1 polymer ?
#
loop_
_entity_poly.entity_id
_entity_poly.type
_entity_poly.pdbx_seq_one_letter_code
_entity_poly.pdbx_strand_id
1 'polypeptide(L)'
;MNNTYGYDFGDNLLKFVADVLNKITRDSDIAAKFAENEFIIILPETTKKDAACIMNRLADHFIHNHLKSNGVSVPILIRFGLESTEDESINDPELLLKKAAEMLEVAEKGKHNP
;
A
#
# COMPACT_ATOMS: atom_id res chain seq x y z
N MET A 1 15.19 1.02 5.16
CA MET A 1 15.45 2.16 4.25
C MET A 1 16.13 3.32 4.97
N ASN A 2 15.55 3.88 6.03
CA ASN A 2 16.15 5.01 6.76
C ASN A 2 17.54 4.70 7.34
N ASN A 3 17.72 3.51 7.92
CA ASN A 3 19.01 3.07 8.46
C ASN A 3 20.08 2.84 7.37
N THR A 4 19.69 2.73 6.10
CA THR A 4 20.56 2.41 4.96
C THR A 4 20.87 3.64 4.10
N TYR A 5 19.90 4.55 3.94
CA TYR A 5 19.98 5.69 3.01
C TYR A 5 19.79 7.06 3.70
N GLY A 6 19.60 7.08 5.02
CA GLY A 6 19.38 8.30 5.82
C GLY A 6 17.90 8.68 5.96
N TYR A 7 17.62 9.62 6.88
CA TYR A 7 16.26 10.09 7.18
C TYR A 7 15.61 10.84 6.00
N ASP A 8 16.39 11.65 5.28
CA ASP A 8 15.89 12.38 4.09
C ASP A 8 15.33 11.42 3.02
N PHE A 9 15.90 10.22 2.92
CA PHE A 9 15.40 9.19 2.02
C PHE A 9 14.02 8.67 2.45
N GLY A 10 13.80 8.52 3.76
CA GLY A 10 12.50 8.11 4.31
C GLY A 10 11.40 9.13 4.02
N ASP A 11 11.69 10.41 4.20
CA ASP A 11 10.73 11.48 3.89
C ASP A 11 10.42 11.53 2.39
N ASN A 12 11.43 11.38 1.54
CA ASN A 12 11.25 11.32 0.09
C ASN A 12 10.45 10.08 -0.33
N LEU A 13 10.64 8.95 0.34
CA LEU A 13 9.85 7.75 0.11
C LEU A 13 8.38 7.97 0.43
N LEU A 14 8.07 8.54 1.60
CA LEU A 14 6.69 8.79 2.01
C LEU A 14 5.99 9.77 1.05
N LYS A 15 6.69 10.83 0.62
CA LYS A 15 6.18 11.77 -0.39
C LYS A 15 5.95 11.08 -1.74
N PHE A 16 6.90 10.26 -2.18
CA PHE A 16 6.78 9.52 -3.43
C PHE A 16 5.58 8.56 -3.41
N VAL A 17 5.39 7.83 -2.32
CA VAL A 17 4.23 6.94 -2.16
C VAL A 17 2.93 7.76 -2.19
N ALA A 18 2.85 8.86 -1.42
CA ALA A 18 1.67 9.72 -1.41
C ALA A 18 1.34 10.30 -2.80
N ASP A 19 2.35 10.75 -3.55
CA ASP A 19 2.18 11.27 -4.91
C ASP A 19 1.66 10.21 -5.89
N VAL A 20 2.13 8.96 -5.75
CA VAL A 20 1.64 7.85 -6.57
C VAL A 20 0.21 7.50 -6.17
N LEU A 21 -0.10 7.41 -4.88
CA LEU A 21 -1.45 7.15 -4.39
C LEU A 21 -2.45 8.18 -4.92
N ASN A 22 -2.14 9.47 -4.79
CA ASN A 22 -3.00 10.55 -5.30
C ASN A 22 -3.26 10.47 -6.81
N LYS A 23 -2.34 9.90 -7.60
CA LYS A 23 -2.50 9.78 -9.06
C LYS A 23 -3.34 8.57 -9.47
N ILE A 24 -3.33 7.50 -8.68
CA ILE A 24 -4.03 6.26 -9.03
C ILE A 24 -5.45 6.20 -8.45
N THR A 25 -5.70 6.91 -7.35
CA THR A 25 -7.00 6.95 -6.69
C THR A 25 -7.95 7.88 -7.43
N ARG A 26 -9.23 7.50 -7.45
CA ARG A 26 -10.34 8.32 -7.96
C ARG A 26 -10.74 9.35 -6.92
N ASP A 27 -11.53 10.34 -7.32
CA ASP A 27 -12.09 11.35 -6.38
C ASP A 27 -12.97 10.73 -5.28
N SER A 28 -13.57 9.56 -5.55
CA SER A 28 -14.35 8.80 -4.58
C SER A 28 -13.51 7.99 -3.60
N ASP A 29 -12.27 7.70 -3.96
CA ASP A 29 -11.38 6.84 -3.18
C ASP A 29 -10.71 7.69 -2.09
N ILE A 30 -10.34 7.05 -0.96
CA ILE A 30 -9.64 7.73 0.13
C ILE A 30 -8.29 7.05 0.31
N ALA A 31 -7.21 7.78 0.08
CA ALA A 31 -5.86 7.37 0.48
C ALA A 31 -5.40 8.19 1.68
N ALA A 32 -4.94 7.52 2.73
CA ALA A 32 -4.46 8.16 3.95
C ALA A 32 -3.19 7.49 4.49
N LYS A 33 -2.32 8.29 5.11
CA LYS A 33 -1.24 7.76 5.93
C LYS A 33 -1.83 7.26 7.24
N PHE A 34 -1.67 5.97 7.52
CA PHE A 34 -2.27 5.32 8.68
C PHE A 34 -1.31 5.27 9.87
N ALA A 35 -0.05 4.90 9.61
CA ALA A 35 1.02 4.86 10.61
C ALA A 35 2.34 5.35 10.00
N GLU A 36 3.48 5.16 10.69
CA GLU A 36 4.78 5.69 10.26
C GLU A 36 5.14 5.32 8.82
N ASN A 37 4.98 4.04 8.46
CA ASN A 37 5.29 3.48 7.14
C ASN A 37 4.09 2.74 6.52
N GLU A 38 2.88 3.03 6.99
CA GLU A 38 1.66 2.36 6.54
C GLU A 38 0.68 3.35 5.94
N PHE A 39 0.04 2.93 4.86
CA PHE A 39 -1.01 3.66 4.18
C PHE A 39 -2.25 2.79 4.09
N ILE A 40 -3.41 3.43 4.16
CA ILE A 40 -4.70 2.79 3.92
C ILE A 40 -5.33 3.41 2.69
N ILE A 41 -5.98 2.56 1.89
CA ILE A 41 -6.78 2.98 0.73
C ILE A 41 -8.18 2.40 0.93
N ILE A 42 -9.19 3.27 0.95
CA ILE A 42 -10.61 2.90 0.94
C ILE A 42 -11.10 3.08 -0.49
N LEU A 43 -11.70 2.03 -1.04
CA LEU A 43 -12.18 1.96 -2.42
C LEU A 43 -13.70 1.73 -2.41
N PRO A 44 -14.53 2.79 -2.35
CA PRO A 44 -15.98 2.65 -2.43
C PRO A 44 -16.41 2.01 -3.75
N GLU A 45 -17.55 1.33 -3.73
CA GLU A 45 -18.18 0.74 -4.93
C GLU A 45 -17.20 -0.13 -5.76
N THR A 46 -16.25 -0.77 -5.08
CA THR A 46 -15.18 -1.56 -5.71
C THR A 46 -15.25 -2.99 -5.21
N THR A 47 -15.30 -3.95 -6.14
CA THR A 47 -15.28 -5.38 -5.80
C THR A 47 -13.91 -5.77 -5.23
N LYS A 48 -13.85 -6.84 -4.42
CA LYS A 48 -12.60 -7.41 -3.89
C LYS A 48 -11.62 -7.75 -5.00
N LYS A 49 -12.14 -8.24 -6.13
CA LYS A 49 -11.35 -8.56 -7.33
C LYS A 49 -10.75 -7.31 -7.95
N ASP A 50 -11.54 -6.27 -8.17
CA ASP A 50 -11.05 -5.02 -8.77
C ASP A 50 -10.06 -4.31 -7.84
N ALA A 51 -10.33 -4.33 -6.53
CA ALA A 51 -9.42 -3.82 -5.52
C ALA A 51 -8.08 -4.57 -5.57
N ALA A 52 -8.08 -5.91 -5.68
CA ALA A 52 -6.85 -6.69 -5.85
C ALA A 52 -6.09 -6.32 -7.15
N CYS A 53 -6.80 -6.08 -8.25
CA CYS A 53 -6.18 -5.59 -9.49
C CYS A 53 -5.53 -4.21 -9.31
N ILE A 54 -6.19 -3.29 -8.58
CA ILE A 54 -5.63 -1.97 -8.26
C ILE A 54 -4.35 -2.12 -7.43
N MET A 55 -4.36 -2.96 -6.40
CA MET A 55 -3.20 -3.17 -5.53
C MET A 55 -2.02 -3.83 -6.27
N ASN A 56 -2.28 -4.80 -7.14
CA ASN A 56 -1.24 -5.40 -7.99
C ASN A 56 -0.63 -4.38 -8.94
N ARG A 57 -1.46 -3.56 -9.60
CA ARG A 57 -0.98 -2.47 -10.46
C ARG A 57 -0.13 -1.47 -9.70
N LEU A 58 -0.49 -1.17 -8.45
CA LEU A 58 0.28 -0.29 -7.58
C LEU A 58 1.64 -0.92 -7.21
N ALA A 59 1.66 -2.20 -6.87
CA ALA A 59 2.90 -2.91 -6.59
C ALA A 59 3.83 -2.93 -7.82
N ASP A 60 3.29 -3.27 -8.99
CA ASP A 60 4.03 -3.22 -10.25
C ASP A 60 4.53 -1.80 -10.55
N HIS A 61 3.72 -0.76 -10.28
CA HIS A 61 4.15 0.62 -10.46
C HIS A 61 5.40 0.93 -9.64
N PHE A 62 5.42 0.58 -8.35
CA PHE A 62 6.56 0.85 -7.46
C PHE A 62 7.82 0.03 -7.79
N ILE A 63 7.65 -1.15 -8.38
CA ILE A 63 8.76 -1.96 -8.90
C ILE A 63 9.42 -1.27 -10.11
N HIS A 64 8.62 -0.76 -11.05
CA HIS A 64 9.12 -0.19 -12.30
C HIS A 64 9.45 1.30 -12.24
N ASN A 65 8.92 2.02 -11.24
CA ASN A 65 9.14 3.44 -11.04
C ASN A 65 9.91 3.65 -9.74
N HIS A 66 11.23 3.72 -9.88
CA HIS A 66 12.13 3.79 -8.73
C HIS A 66 12.07 5.16 -8.05
N LEU A 67 12.22 5.15 -6.74
CA LEU A 67 12.53 6.35 -5.98
C LEU A 67 13.96 6.79 -6.32
N LYS A 68 14.08 8.00 -6.88
CA LYS A 68 15.36 8.64 -7.15
C LYS A 68 15.65 9.65 -6.05
N SER A 69 16.66 9.40 -5.23
CA SER A 69 17.06 10.29 -4.14
C SER A 69 18.56 10.20 -3.92
N ASN A 70 19.22 11.36 -3.74
CA ASN A 70 20.66 11.47 -3.47
C ASN A 70 21.55 10.69 -4.46
N GLY A 71 21.20 10.69 -5.75
CA GLY A 71 21.94 9.98 -6.80
C GLY A 71 21.74 8.46 -6.85
N VAL A 72 20.90 7.91 -5.97
CA VAL A 72 20.53 6.49 -5.95
C VAL A 72 19.13 6.31 -6.54
N SER A 73 18.93 5.22 -7.27
CA SER A 73 17.64 4.80 -7.83
C SER A 73 17.26 3.46 -7.21
N VAL A 74 16.20 3.45 -6.39
CA VAL A 74 15.81 2.26 -5.61
C VAL A 74 14.39 1.83 -5.98
N PRO A 75 14.17 0.56 -6.39
CA PRO A 75 12.81 0.03 -6.55
C PRO A 75 12.12 -0.06 -5.19
N ILE A 76 10.84 0.27 -5.14
CA ILE A 76 10.06 0.20 -3.91
C ILE A 76 9.22 -1.08 -3.96
N LEU A 77 9.34 -1.90 -2.92
CA LEU A 77 8.49 -3.07 -2.72
C LEU A 77 7.46 -2.73 -1.66
N ILE A 78 6.18 -2.91 -2.00
CA ILE A 78 5.08 -2.75 -1.07
C ILE A 78 4.47 -4.10 -0.75
N ARG A 79 3.91 -4.21 0.46
CA ARG A 79 3.03 -5.29 0.87
C ARG A 79 1.67 -4.69 1.16
N PHE A 80 0.63 -5.47 0.97
CA PHE A 80 -0.72 -5.06 1.26
C PHE A 80 -1.53 -6.25 1.76
N GLY A 81 -2.44 -5.96 2.70
CA GLY A 81 -3.58 -6.80 2.99
C GLY A 81 -4.83 -6.14 2.45
N LEU A 82 -5.83 -6.93 2.09
CA LEU A 82 -7.01 -6.46 1.37
C LEU A 82 -8.23 -7.25 1.80
N GLU A 83 -9.25 -6.54 2.26
CA GLU A 83 -10.54 -7.11 2.59
C GLU A 83 -11.67 -6.30 1.95
N SER A 84 -12.85 -6.90 1.81
CA SER A 84 -14.03 -6.27 1.21
C SER A 84 -15.30 -6.61 1.99
N THR A 85 -16.29 -5.72 1.90
CA THR A 85 -17.66 -5.95 2.41
C THR A 85 -18.45 -6.98 1.59
N GLU A 86 -17.89 -7.50 0.50
CA GLU A 86 -18.42 -8.67 -0.21
C GLU A 86 -18.32 -9.97 0.62
N ASP A 87 -17.44 -10.02 1.63
CA ASP A 87 -17.42 -11.10 2.61
C ASP A 87 -18.56 -10.87 3.61
N GLU A 88 -19.59 -11.73 3.57
CA GLU A 88 -20.78 -11.65 4.43
C GLU A 88 -20.47 -11.70 5.94
N SER A 89 -19.29 -12.19 6.33
CA SER A 89 -18.86 -12.16 7.73
C SER A 89 -18.38 -10.77 8.20
N ILE A 90 -18.17 -9.83 7.28
CA ILE A 90 -17.84 -8.44 7.57
C ILE A 90 -19.12 -7.66 7.88
N ASN A 91 -19.33 -7.37 9.15
CA ASN A 91 -20.52 -6.68 9.66
C ASN A 91 -20.23 -5.30 10.26
N ASP A 92 -18.96 -4.91 10.38
CA ASP A 92 -18.55 -3.59 10.85
C ASP A 92 -17.19 -3.14 10.26
N PRO A 93 -16.89 -1.83 10.26
CA PRO A 93 -15.64 -1.30 9.71
C PRO A 93 -14.37 -1.72 10.47
N GLU A 94 -14.45 -1.97 11.77
CA GLU A 94 -13.29 -2.40 12.58
C GLU A 94 -12.88 -3.82 12.19
N LEU A 95 -13.85 -4.71 11.96
CA LEU A 95 -13.58 -6.07 11.48
C LEU A 95 -12.98 -6.07 10.07
N LEU A 96 -13.48 -5.23 9.17
CA LEU A 96 -12.91 -5.06 7.82
C LEU A 96 -11.43 -4.66 7.90
N LEU A 97 -11.13 -3.62 8.69
CA LEU A 97 -9.78 -3.14 8.89
C LEU A 97 -8.88 -4.21 9.54
N LYS A 98 -9.40 -4.90 10.56
CA LYS A 98 -8.67 -5.95 11.28
C LYS A 98 -8.26 -7.08 10.34
N LYS A 99 -9.18 -7.61 9.52
CA LYS A 99 -8.84 -8.68 8.57
C LYS A 99 -7.83 -8.23 7.52
N ALA A 100 -7.97 -7.01 7.00
CA ALA A 100 -6.98 -6.46 6.08
C ALA A 100 -5.59 -6.35 6.74
N ALA A 101 -5.51 -5.92 8.00
CA ALA A 101 -4.26 -5.86 8.76
C ALA A 101 -3.66 -7.25 9.03
N GLU A 102 -4.48 -8.24 9.40
CA GLU A 102 -4.04 -9.63 9.56
C GLU A 102 -3.44 -10.21 8.26
N MET A 103 -4.06 -9.90 7.11
CA MET A 103 -3.52 -10.30 5.81
C MET A 103 -2.19 -9.61 5.49
N LEU A 104 -2.03 -8.33 5.84
CA LEU A 104 -0.77 -7.62 5.69
C LEU A 104 0.32 -8.27 6.55
N GLU A 105 0.01 -8.59 7.82
CA GLU A 105 0.94 -9.24 8.74
C GLU A 105 1.39 -10.61 8.20
N VAL A 106 0.47 -11.38 7.60
CA VAL A 106 0.81 -12.64 6.90
C VAL A 106 1.74 -12.38 5.72
N ALA A 107 1.48 -11.34 4.91
CA ALA A 107 2.33 -10.98 3.77
C ALA A 107 3.73 -10.49 4.19
N GLU A 108 3.86 -9.87 5.36
CA GLU A 108 5.14 -9.47 5.94
C GLU A 108 5.96 -10.65 6.45
N LYS A 109 5.30 -11.61 7.10
CA LYS A 109 5.91 -12.84 7.62
C LYS A 109 6.21 -13.87 6.54
N GLY A 110 5.46 -13.84 5.43
CA GLY A 110 5.71 -14.60 4.22
C GLY A 110 7.08 -14.24 3.65
N LYS A 111 8.08 -15.10 3.89
CA LYS A 111 9.42 -14.95 3.34
C LYS A 111 9.36 -14.77 1.82
N HIS A 112 10.14 -13.81 1.34
CA HIS A 112 10.50 -13.60 -0.07
C HIS A 112 10.78 -14.95 -0.75
N ASN A 113 9.93 -15.35 -1.69
CA ASN A 113 10.34 -16.32 -2.71
C ASN A 113 10.72 -15.48 -3.93
N PRO A 114 11.99 -15.48 -4.35
CA PRO A 114 12.49 -14.66 -5.45
C PRO A 114 11.82 -14.98 -6.79
#